data_AF-X8HQ32-F1
#
_entry.id   AF-X8HQ32-F1
#
_cell.length_a   1.000
_cell.length_b   1.000
_cell.length_c   1.000
_cell.angle_alpha   90.00
_cell.angle_beta   90.00
_cell.angle_gamma   90.00
#
_symmetry.space_group_name_H-M   'P 1'
#
loop_
_entity.id
_entity.type
_entity.pdbx_description
1 polymer ?
#
loop_
_entity_poly.entity_id
_entity_poly.type
_entity_poly.pdbx_seq_one_letter_code
_entity_poly.pdbx_strand_id
1 'polypeptide(L)'
;MKITKIKLDVLKENPKNPRKSTNNQINLYKNLLDRFGCVFPIIVDTNNYVVSDYAKVEAAKILGLTEIECIYIENLTENEIQTIRIGEARAIELGEWDYQKLFEELTKLGENLELTGFNLDEIEALLPGEILDENEIKEIDIPDVEEKYFSKQGDIWLLGKHKLMCGDSTNLEDVKKLVANETMDLMVTDPPYNVNYEATNGNKIKNDNMSSENFYRFLLDFYKNSFEVMRAGAAYYIFHADSETKAFRGALEETGFKISQCLIWVKNQFVLSRQDYNWRHEPCLYGWKEGAAHYFIKDFTQDTVIEKDLKAIENYSKKELINILKQILREQESIIRENKPLVNDVHPTMKPIRLIARLIHNSSKKDWNILDLFGGSGSTLIAAEQLNRKAFLMEYDPKYADVIVKRYRSLGKSDIILQREGKEYKWEDIKDELISEA
;
A
#
# COMPACT_ATOMS: atom_id res chain seq x y z
N MET A 1 -48.22 -21.08 -9.50
CA MET A 1 -47.76 -21.36 -10.87
C MET A 1 -47.11 -22.74 -10.91
N LYS A 2 -47.05 -23.40 -12.07
CA LYS A 2 -46.46 -24.74 -12.23
C LYS A 2 -45.26 -24.65 -13.16
N ILE A 3 -44.16 -25.34 -12.83
CA ILE A 3 -43.01 -25.48 -13.74
C ILE A 3 -43.36 -26.52 -14.80
N THR A 4 -43.14 -26.17 -16.07
CA THR A 4 -43.36 -27.04 -17.23
C THR A 4 -42.21 -26.88 -18.21
N LYS A 5 -41.75 -27.99 -18.81
CA LYS A 5 -40.82 -27.90 -19.94
C LYS A 5 -41.53 -27.39 -21.19
N ILE A 6 -40.93 -26.42 -21.86
CA ILE A 6 -41.43 -25.82 -23.11
C ILE A 6 -40.34 -25.96 -24.17
N LYS A 7 -40.73 -26.23 -25.43
CA LYS A 7 -39.79 -26.28 -26.54
C LYS A 7 -39.15 -24.91 -26.81
N LEU A 8 -37.85 -24.90 -27.10
CA LEU A 8 -37.10 -23.66 -27.31
C LEU A 8 -37.42 -22.93 -28.64
N ASP A 9 -38.06 -23.61 -29.59
CA ASP A 9 -38.50 -23.06 -30.88
C ASP A 9 -39.75 -22.18 -30.78
N VAL A 10 -40.65 -22.44 -29.83
CA VAL A 10 -41.85 -21.62 -29.61
C VAL A 10 -41.62 -20.40 -28.73
N LEU A 11 -40.52 -20.38 -27.95
CA LEU A 11 -40.15 -19.27 -27.06
C LEU A 11 -39.56 -18.09 -27.85
N LYS A 12 -40.10 -16.89 -27.59
CA LYS A 12 -39.78 -15.66 -28.31
C LYS A 12 -39.17 -14.62 -27.38
N GLU A 13 -38.23 -13.84 -27.89
CA GLU A 13 -37.81 -12.60 -27.24
C GLU A 13 -38.94 -11.57 -27.30
N ASN A 14 -39.20 -10.86 -26.20
CA ASN A 14 -40.17 -9.77 -26.22
C ASN A 14 -39.57 -8.54 -26.92
N PRO A 15 -40.13 -8.03 -28.03
CA PRO A 15 -39.55 -6.90 -28.77
C PRO A 15 -39.59 -5.57 -28.00
N LYS A 16 -40.33 -5.51 -26.88
CA LYS A 16 -40.35 -4.38 -25.92
C LYS A 16 -39.45 -4.63 -24.70
N ASN A 17 -38.50 -5.57 -24.76
CA ASN A 17 -37.50 -5.78 -23.71
C ASN A 17 -36.41 -4.70 -23.80
N PRO A 18 -36.20 -3.85 -22.78
CA PRO A 18 -35.16 -2.82 -22.81
C PRO A 18 -33.75 -3.38 -22.58
N ARG A 19 -33.60 -4.59 -22.02
CA ARG A 19 -32.30 -5.23 -21.78
C ARG A 19 -31.94 -6.16 -22.93
N LYS A 20 -30.72 -6.03 -23.43
CA LYS A 20 -30.12 -6.94 -24.42
C LYS A 20 -29.25 -7.97 -23.73
N SER A 21 -29.29 -9.21 -24.18
CA SER A 21 -28.34 -10.25 -23.80
C SER A 21 -26.90 -9.84 -24.20
N THR A 22 -25.92 -10.19 -23.38
CA THR A 22 -24.50 -10.03 -23.71
C THR A 22 -23.82 -11.39 -23.83
N ASN A 23 -22.75 -11.49 -24.62
CA ASN A 23 -21.98 -12.73 -24.77
C ASN A 23 -21.49 -13.27 -23.41
N ASN A 24 -21.11 -12.40 -22.48
CA ASN A 24 -20.68 -12.80 -21.13
C ASN A 24 -21.86 -13.41 -20.34
N GLN A 25 -23.04 -12.79 -20.38
CA GLN A 25 -24.24 -13.31 -19.72
C GLN A 25 -24.69 -14.65 -20.32
N ILE A 26 -24.65 -14.78 -21.66
CA ILE A 26 -24.98 -16.01 -22.37
C ILE A 26 -23.98 -17.12 -22.02
N ASN A 27 -22.68 -16.84 -22.01
CA ASN A 27 -21.65 -17.82 -21.63
C ASN A 27 -21.78 -18.26 -20.16
N LEU A 28 -22.08 -17.34 -19.24
CA LEU A 28 -22.35 -17.67 -17.84
C LEU A 28 -23.56 -18.60 -17.71
N TYR A 29 -24.69 -18.27 -18.35
CA TYR A 29 -25.85 -19.16 -18.36
C TYR A 29 -25.56 -20.49 -19.05
N LYS A 30 -24.72 -20.53 -20.09
CA LYS A 30 -24.31 -21.77 -20.76
C LYS A 30 -23.59 -22.70 -19.79
N ASN A 31 -22.61 -22.18 -19.04
CA ASN A 31 -21.85 -22.96 -18.06
C ASN A 31 -22.75 -23.48 -16.92
N LEU A 32 -23.69 -22.64 -16.44
CA LEU A 32 -24.65 -23.03 -15.40
C LEU A 32 -25.66 -24.08 -15.89
N LEU A 33 -26.21 -23.92 -17.11
CA LEU A 33 -27.16 -24.86 -17.70
C LEU A 33 -26.52 -26.22 -18.02
N ASP A 34 -25.30 -26.23 -18.53
CA ASP A 34 -24.55 -27.47 -18.83
C ASP A 34 -24.27 -28.27 -17.56
N ARG A 35 -23.88 -27.59 -16.47
CA ARG A 35 -23.55 -28.22 -15.19
C ARG A 35 -24.75 -28.64 -14.35
N PHE A 36 -25.79 -27.81 -14.28
CA PHE A 36 -26.89 -27.95 -13.30
C PHE A 36 -28.29 -28.08 -13.94
N GLY A 37 -28.43 -27.92 -15.25
CA GLY A 37 -29.72 -27.74 -15.91
C GLY A 37 -30.38 -26.40 -15.55
N CYS A 38 -31.64 -26.22 -15.94
CA CYS A 38 -32.37 -24.98 -15.70
C CYS A 38 -33.00 -24.94 -14.29
N VAL A 39 -32.16 -24.81 -13.26
CA VAL A 39 -32.58 -24.73 -11.83
C VAL A 39 -33.56 -23.57 -11.59
N PHE A 40 -33.29 -22.41 -12.19
CA PHE A 40 -34.18 -21.25 -12.15
C PHE A 40 -35.00 -21.18 -13.45
N PRO A 41 -36.30 -21.55 -13.45
CA PRO A 41 -37.12 -21.63 -14.65
C PRO A 41 -37.33 -20.25 -15.30
N ILE A 42 -37.55 -20.24 -16.61
CA ILE A 42 -37.76 -19.01 -17.38
C ILE A 42 -39.23 -18.58 -17.27
N ILE A 43 -39.47 -17.31 -16.98
CA ILE A 43 -40.82 -16.74 -16.89
C ILE A 43 -41.31 -16.37 -18.30
N VAL A 44 -42.50 -16.84 -18.67
CA VAL A 44 -43.07 -16.71 -20.02
C VAL A 44 -44.53 -16.26 -19.94
N ASP A 45 -44.96 -15.38 -20.85
CA ASP A 45 -46.37 -14.99 -20.99
C ASP A 45 -47.19 -16.00 -21.81
N THR A 46 -48.52 -15.81 -21.85
CA THR A 46 -49.44 -16.68 -22.61
C THR A 46 -49.25 -16.65 -24.13
N ASN A 47 -48.41 -15.76 -24.67
CA ASN A 47 -48.07 -15.65 -26.10
C ASN A 47 -46.69 -16.25 -26.43
N ASN A 48 -46.06 -16.92 -25.46
CA ASN A 48 -44.70 -17.46 -25.48
C ASN A 48 -43.57 -16.40 -25.53
N TYR A 49 -43.84 -15.15 -25.15
CA TYR A 49 -42.77 -14.18 -24.93
C TYR A 49 -42.12 -14.38 -23.56
N VAL A 50 -40.80 -14.46 -23.55
CA VAL A 50 -40.02 -14.45 -22.31
C VAL A 50 -40.16 -13.10 -21.62
N VAL A 51 -40.52 -13.12 -20.34
CA VAL A 51 -40.79 -11.92 -19.54
C VAL A 51 -39.47 -11.26 -19.11
N SER A 52 -38.47 -12.04 -18.67
CA SER A 52 -37.11 -11.56 -18.35
C SER A 52 -36.04 -12.58 -18.77
N ASP A 53 -34.82 -12.09 -19.01
CA ASP A 53 -33.60 -12.91 -19.21
C ASP A 53 -33.62 -13.90 -20.38
N TYR A 54 -33.93 -13.39 -21.58
CA TYR A 54 -33.87 -14.16 -22.84
C TYR A 54 -32.48 -14.80 -23.11
N ALA A 55 -31.40 -14.23 -22.57
CA ALA A 55 -30.05 -14.80 -22.60
C ALA A 55 -29.98 -16.29 -22.16
N LYS A 56 -30.87 -16.73 -21.26
CA LYS A 56 -30.94 -18.15 -20.83
C LYS A 56 -31.54 -19.05 -21.93
N VAL A 57 -32.48 -18.54 -22.72
CA VAL A 57 -32.99 -19.23 -23.93
C VAL A 57 -31.91 -19.34 -24.99
N GLU A 58 -31.12 -18.28 -25.18
CA GLU A 58 -30.01 -18.29 -26.15
C GLU A 58 -28.90 -19.28 -25.73
N ALA A 59 -28.50 -19.29 -24.45
CA ALA A 59 -27.57 -20.26 -23.91
C ALA A 59 -28.06 -21.71 -24.09
N ALA A 60 -29.34 -21.98 -23.83
CA ALA A 60 -29.96 -23.28 -24.03
C ALA A 60 -29.96 -23.73 -25.51
N LYS A 61 -30.24 -22.80 -26.44
CA LYS A 61 -30.17 -23.03 -27.89
C LYS A 61 -28.74 -23.34 -28.34
N ILE A 62 -27.74 -22.65 -27.79
CA ILE A 62 -26.31 -22.88 -28.07
C ILE A 62 -25.84 -24.27 -27.56
N LEU A 63 -26.38 -24.73 -26.44
CA LEU A 63 -26.15 -26.10 -25.92
C LEU A 63 -26.87 -27.19 -26.72
N GLY A 64 -27.70 -26.85 -27.71
CA GLY A 64 -28.47 -27.82 -28.48
C GLY A 64 -29.64 -28.45 -27.71
N LEU A 65 -30.07 -27.83 -26.60
CA LEU A 65 -31.29 -28.26 -25.90
C LEU A 65 -32.52 -28.06 -26.81
N THR A 66 -33.51 -28.93 -26.67
CA THR A 66 -34.79 -28.85 -27.41
C THR A 66 -35.93 -28.27 -26.58
N GLU A 67 -35.84 -28.40 -25.25
CA GLU A 67 -36.82 -27.95 -24.26
C GLU A 67 -36.12 -27.38 -23.02
N ILE A 68 -36.81 -26.49 -22.30
CA ILE A 68 -36.31 -25.87 -21.05
C ILE A 68 -37.43 -25.65 -20.04
N GLU A 69 -37.10 -25.69 -18.75
CA GLU A 69 -37.99 -25.41 -17.63
C GLU A 69 -38.49 -23.96 -17.64
N CYS A 70 -39.81 -23.81 -17.70
CA CYS A 70 -40.48 -22.51 -17.73
C CYS A 70 -41.63 -22.44 -16.72
N ILE A 71 -42.04 -21.20 -16.41
CA ILE A 71 -43.24 -20.85 -15.67
C ILE A 71 -44.09 -19.95 -16.56
N TYR A 72 -45.31 -20.39 -16.88
CA TYR A 72 -46.31 -19.50 -17.47
C TYR A 72 -46.92 -18.58 -16.42
N ILE A 73 -46.99 -17.29 -16.75
CA ILE A 73 -47.83 -16.33 -16.04
C ILE A 73 -49.17 -16.21 -16.77
N GLU A 74 -50.23 -16.56 -16.06
CA GLU A 74 -51.62 -16.42 -16.49
C GLU A 74 -52.29 -15.28 -15.71
N ASN A 75 -53.35 -14.69 -16.30
CA ASN A 75 -54.22 -13.70 -15.66
C ASN A 75 -53.57 -12.36 -15.25
N LEU A 76 -52.48 -11.95 -15.91
CA LEU A 76 -51.96 -10.57 -15.83
C LEU A 76 -52.22 -9.79 -17.13
N THR A 77 -52.37 -8.47 -16.99
CA THR A 77 -52.44 -7.54 -18.12
C THR A 77 -51.06 -7.29 -18.74
N GLU A 78 -51.03 -6.78 -19.99
CA GLU A 78 -49.76 -6.42 -20.66
C GLU A 78 -48.96 -5.40 -19.83
N ASN A 79 -49.65 -4.46 -19.17
CA ASN A 79 -49.02 -3.46 -18.31
C ASN A 79 -48.36 -4.08 -17.09
N GLU A 80 -49.00 -5.04 -16.42
CA GLU A 80 -48.41 -5.75 -15.28
C GLU A 80 -47.21 -6.62 -15.70
N ILE A 81 -47.29 -7.30 -16.84
CA ILE A 81 -46.15 -8.06 -17.41
C ILE A 81 -44.98 -7.13 -17.74
N GLN A 82 -45.25 -5.93 -18.28
CA GLN A 82 -44.24 -4.91 -18.51
C GLN A 82 -43.65 -4.38 -17.19
N THR A 83 -44.48 -4.16 -16.16
CA THR A 83 -44.03 -3.75 -14.82
C THR A 83 -43.09 -4.79 -14.22
N ILE A 84 -43.43 -6.08 -14.27
CA ILE A 84 -42.59 -7.17 -13.75
C ILE A 84 -41.26 -7.24 -14.51
N ARG A 85 -41.29 -7.23 -15.86
CA ARG A 85 -40.06 -7.27 -16.69
C ARG A 85 -39.04 -6.18 -16.30
N ILE A 86 -39.52 -4.95 -16.10
CA ILE A 86 -38.65 -3.80 -15.79
C ILE A 86 -38.28 -3.80 -14.30
N GLY A 87 -39.23 -4.13 -13.42
CA GLY A 87 -39.07 -4.12 -11.97
C GLY A 87 -38.06 -5.15 -11.47
N GLU A 88 -38.18 -6.42 -11.89
CA GLU A 88 -37.25 -7.49 -11.51
C GLU A 88 -35.82 -7.19 -11.97
N ALA A 89 -35.67 -6.80 -13.24
CA ALA A 89 -34.37 -6.41 -13.79
C ALA A 89 -33.72 -5.25 -13.01
N ARG A 90 -34.52 -4.25 -12.62
CA ARG A 90 -34.03 -3.12 -11.83
C ARG A 90 -33.75 -3.47 -10.37
N ALA A 91 -34.52 -4.39 -9.78
CA ALA A 91 -34.27 -4.87 -8.42
C ALA A 91 -32.92 -5.61 -8.34
N ILE A 92 -32.59 -6.43 -9.34
CA ILE A 92 -31.27 -7.09 -9.44
C ILE A 92 -30.13 -6.05 -9.59
N GLU A 93 -30.32 -5.01 -10.40
CA GLU A 93 -29.32 -3.93 -10.57
C GLU A 93 -29.10 -3.06 -9.32
N LEU A 94 -30.09 -3.01 -8.42
CA LEU A 94 -30.02 -2.26 -7.16
C LEU A 94 -29.47 -3.10 -5.99
N GLY A 95 -29.22 -4.39 -6.20
CA GLY A 95 -28.57 -5.25 -5.22
C GLY A 95 -27.07 -4.94 -5.10
N GLU A 96 -26.61 -4.70 -3.88
CA GLU A 96 -25.18 -4.49 -3.58
C GLU A 96 -24.56 -5.76 -2.97
N TRP A 97 -23.30 -6.03 -3.30
CA TRP A 97 -22.54 -7.12 -2.71
C TRP A 97 -21.91 -6.71 -1.39
N ASP A 98 -22.13 -7.52 -0.35
CA ASP A 98 -21.22 -7.58 0.79
C ASP A 98 -19.97 -8.35 0.34
N TYR A 99 -18.93 -7.62 -0.08
CA TYR A 99 -17.72 -8.22 -0.66
C TYR A 99 -16.99 -9.16 0.30
N GLN A 100 -17.05 -8.91 1.62
CA GLN A 100 -16.49 -9.78 2.65
C GLN A 100 -17.18 -11.15 2.62
N LYS A 101 -18.51 -11.15 2.73
CA LYS A 101 -19.30 -12.41 2.65
C LYS A 101 -19.20 -13.07 1.28
N LEU A 102 -19.15 -12.30 0.19
CA LEU A 102 -18.98 -12.83 -1.15
C LEU A 102 -17.64 -13.57 -1.29
N PHE A 103 -16.53 -12.97 -0.84
CA PHE A 103 -15.21 -13.62 -0.85
C PHE A 103 -15.19 -14.91 -0.01
N GLU A 104 -15.77 -14.87 1.18
CA GLU A 104 -15.91 -16.03 2.07
C GLU A 104 -16.76 -17.15 1.45
N GLU A 105 -17.76 -16.86 0.63
CA GLU A 105 -18.53 -17.89 -0.10
C GLU A 105 -17.79 -18.38 -1.35
N LEU A 106 -17.20 -17.49 -2.15
CA LEU A 106 -16.48 -17.84 -3.39
C LEU A 106 -15.27 -18.75 -3.11
N THR A 107 -14.51 -18.49 -2.04
CA THR A 107 -13.38 -19.35 -1.61
C THR A 107 -13.79 -20.79 -1.29
N LYS A 108 -15.04 -21.04 -0.91
CA LYS A 108 -15.56 -22.39 -0.58
C LYS A 108 -15.98 -23.20 -1.82
N LEU A 109 -16.12 -22.56 -3.00
CA LEU A 109 -16.68 -23.20 -4.20
C LEU A 109 -15.71 -24.14 -4.93
N GLY A 110 -14.40 -24.00 -4.71
CA GLY A 110 -13.36 -24.76 -5.40
C GLY A 110 -13.50 -24.68 -6.92
N GLU A 111 -13.54 -25.83 -7.60
CA GLU A 111 -13.72 -25.95 -9.05
C GLU A 111 -15.00 -25.26 -9.59
N ASN A 112 -16.02 -25.03 -8.76
CA ASN A 112 -17.25 -24.36 -9.22
C ASN A 112 -17.13 -22.83 -9.26
N LEU A 113 -16.02 -22.24 -8.80
CA LEU A 113 -15.80 -20.79 -8.81
C LEU A 113 -15.95 -20.21 -10.23
N GLU A 114 -15.34 -20.84 -11.24
CA GLU A 114 -15.39 -20.40 -12.64
C GLU A 114 -16.83 -20.35 -13.20
N LEU A 115 -17.73 -21.17 -12.66
CA LEU A 115 -19.14 -21.21 -13.08
C LEU A 115 -19.94 -20.01 -12.57
N THR A 116 -19.41 -19.23 -11.63
CA THR A 116 -20.07 -18.02 -11.10
C THR A 116 -19.81 -16.78 -11.95
N GLY A 117 -18.74 -16.78 -12.75
CA GLY A 117 -18.27 -15.60 -13.48
C GLY A 117 -17.51 -14.57 -12.64
N PHE A 118 -17.27 -14.83 -11.34
CA PHE A 118 -16.41 -13.99 -10.51
C PHE A 118 -14.93 -14.38 -10.62
N ASN A 119 -14.06 -13.38 -10.59
CA ASN A 119 -12.63 -13.53 -10.38
C ASN A 119 -12.31 -13.27 -8.90
N LEU A 120 -11.68 -14.24 -8.23
CA LEU A 120 -11.41 -14.15 -6.79
C LEU A 120 -10.44 -13.02 -6.44
N ASP A 121 -9.43 -12.77 -7.28
CA ASP A 121 -8.43 -11.72 -7.07
C ASP A 121 -9.03 -10.31 -7.19
N GLU A 122 -10.02 -10.16 -8.09
CA GLU A 122 -10.78 -8.91 -8.23
C GLU A 122 -11.65 -8.64 -6.99
N ILE A 123 -12.30 -9.68 -6.45
CA ILE A 123 -13.09 -9.55 -5.21
C ILE A 123 -12.19 -9.33 -3.99
N GLU A 124 -11.03 -9.99 -3.89
CA GLU A 124 -10.04 -9.72 -2.83
C GLU A 124 -9.59 -8.26 -2.86
N ALA A 125 -9.29 -7.73 -4.05
CA ALA A 125 -8.96 -6.32 -4.24
C ALA A 125 -10.11 -5.36 -3.91
N LEU A 126 -11.35 -5.84 -3.74
CA LEU A 126 -12.49 -5.05 -3.30
C LEU A 126 -12.60 -4.94 -1.77
N LEU A 127 -12.05 -5.89 -1.01
CA LEU A 127 -12.10 -5.91 0.46
C LEU A 127 -11.39 -4.70 1.12
N PRO A 128 -11.82 -4.28 2.32
CA PRO A 128 -10.99 -3.45 3.19
C PRO A 128 -9.81 -4.28 3.72
N GLY A 129 -8.64 -3.65 3.83
CA GLY A 129 -7.48 -4.26 4.47
C GLY A 129 -7.65 -4.36 5.99
N GLU A 130 -6.92 -5.28 6.61
CA GLU A 130 -6.79 -5.36 8.08
C GLU A 130 -6.33 -3.99 8.62
N ILE A 131 -6.84 -3.55 9.77
CA ILE A 131 -6.30 -2.36 10.46
C ILE A 131 -5.01 -2.77 11.17
N LEU A 132 -3.96 -1.97 11.04
CA LEU A 132 -2.68 -2.22 11.72
C LEU A 132 -2.83 -2.00 13.23
N ASP A 133 -2.53 -3.02 14.04
CA ASP A 133 -2.24 -2.79 15.46
C ASP A 133 -0.81 -2.27 15.62
N GLU A 134 -0.67 -0.94 15.77
CA GLU A 134 0.63 -0.28 16.00
C GLU A 134 1.36 -0.78 17.27
N ASN A 135 0.69 -1.50 18.17
CA ASN A 135 1.33 -2.08 19.36
C ASN A 135 2.15 -3.33 19.04
N GLU A 136 1.80 -4.08 17.99
CA GLU A 136 2.60 -5.22 17.52
C GLU A 136 3.92 -4.77 16.88
N ILE A 137 3.94 -3.54 16.34
CA ILE A 137 5.15 -2.93 15.78
C ILE A 137 6.10 -2.49 16.90
N LYS A 138 7.25 -3.18 16.95
CA LYS A 138 8.33 -2.94 17.89
C LYS A 138 9.26 -1.86 17.33
N GLU A 139 9.47 -0.82 18.13
CA GLU A 139 10.64 0.05 17.95
C GLU A 139 11.90 -0.74 18.33
N ILE A 140 12.99 -0.50 17.62
CA ILE A 140 14.28 -1.19 17.79
C ILE A 140 15.37 -0.12 17.86
N ASP A 141 16.23 -0.22 18.86
CA ASP A 141 17.34 0.71 19.06
C ASP A 141 18.27 0.74 17.83
N ILE A 142 18.88 1.89 17.59
CA ILE A 142 19.90 2.06 16.56
C ILE A 142 21.26 1.65 17.17
N PRO A 143 22.01 0.72 16.55
CA PRO A 143 23.40 0.46 16.93
C PRO A 143 24.27 1.72 16.78
N ASP A 144 25.27 1.88 17.66
CA ASP A 144 26.20 3.01 17.59
C ASP A 144 26.94 3.06 16.24
N VAL A 145 27.20 4.28 15.76
CA VAL A 145 28.03 4.52 14.58
C VAL A 145 29.49 4.31 14.98
N GLU A 146 30.15 3.33 14.37
CA GLU A 146 31.57 3.04 14.61
C GLU A 146 32.48 3.73 13.57
N GLU A 147 33.68 4.15 14.00
CA GLU A 147 34.69 4.70 13.09
C GLU A 147 35.32 3.63 12.18
N LYS A 148 35.38 2.37 12.63
CA LYS A 148 35.70 1.21 11.78
C LYS A 148 34.39 0.65 11.21
N TYR A 149 34.32 0.52 9.89
CA TYR A 149 33.18 0.01 9.14
C TYR A 149 33.67 -0.86 7.97
N PHE A 150 32.86 -1.80 7.51
CA PHE A 150 33.23 -2.76 6.48
C PHE A 150 32.67 -2.43 5.08
N SER A 151 31.47 -1.82 5.02
CA SER A 151 30.84 -1.43 3.76
C SER A 151 31.70 -0.45 2.94
N LYS A 152 31.53 -0.50 1.63
CA LYS A 152 32.18 0.36 0.63
C LYS A 152 31.16 0.74 -0.46
N GLN A 153 31.42 1.82 -1.18
CA GLN A 153 30.60 2.19 -2.34
C GLN A 153 30.57 1.06 -3.37
N GLY A 154 29.37 0.75 -3.88
CA GLY A 154 29.10 -0.35 -4.80
C GLY A 154 28.76 -1.69 -4.14
N ASP A 155 28.84 -1.79 -2.81
CA ASP A 155 28.46 -2.99 -2.05
C ASP A 155 26.94 -3.21 -2.06
N ILE A 156 26.51 -4.47 -2.15
CA ILE A 156 25.10 -4.87 -1.99
C ILE A 156 24.99 -5.91 -0.88
N TRP A 157 24.32 -5.55 0.21
CA TRP A 157 23.94 -6.47 1.28
C TRP A 157 22.60 -7.13 0.97
N LEU A 158 22.59 -8.46 0.94
CA LEU A 158 21.39 -9.29 1.01
C LEU A 158 21.08 -9.52 2.49
N LEU A 159 19.89 -9.10 2.91
CA LEU A 159 19.41 -9.13 4.30
C LEU A 159 18.12 -9.94 4.32
N GLY A 160 18.27 -11.26 4.25
CA GLY A 160 17.19 -12.21 3.98
C GLY A 160 16.51 -11.94 2.64
N LYS A 161 15.26 -11.49 2.69
CA LYS A 161 14.45 -11.07 1.53
C LYS A 161 14.64 -9.60 1.12
N HIS A 162 15.48 -8.86 1.84
CA HIS A 162 15.74 -7.44 1.59
C HIS A 162 17.07 -7.22 0.89
N LYS A 163 17.21 -6.04 0.29
CA LYS A 163 18.49 -5.55 -0.25
C LYS A 163 18.81 -4.18 0.32
N LEU A 164 20.09 -3.95 0.60
CA LEU A 164 20.67 -2.65 0.92
C LEU A 164 21.88 -2.45 0.02
N MET A 165 21.90 -1.40 -0.77
CA MET A 165 23.08 -1.00 -1.55
C MET A 165 23.75 0.20 -0.89
N CYS A 166 25.07 0.14 -0.77
CA CYS A 166 25.87 1.32 -0.44
C CYS A 166 26.24 2.05 -1.74
N GLY A 167 25.55 3.15 -2.06
CA GLY A 167 25.65 3.79 -3.37
C GLY A 167 24.86 5.10 -3.48
N ASP A 168 24.74 5.62 -4.70
CA ASP A 168 24.19 6.95 -4.97
C ASP A 168 22.76 6.89 -5.54
N SER A 169 21.80 7.51 -4.85
CA SER A 169 20.39 7.60 -5.28
C SER A 169 20.19 8.41 -6.57
N THR A 170 21.10 9.32 -6.89
CA THR A 170 21.10 10.12 -8.13
C THR A 170 21.69 9.35 -9.31
N ASN A 171 22.35 8.22 -9.08
CA ASN A 171 22.90 7.36 -10.12
C ASN A 171 21.91 6.25 -10.53
N LEU A 172 21.36 6.36 -11.75
CA LEU A 172 20.41 5.39 -12.29
C LEU A 172 20.96 3.96 -12.32
N GLU A 173 22.26 3.77 -12.57
CA GLU A 173 22.86 2.43 -12.64
C GLU A 173 23.00 1.79 -11.26
N ASP A 174 23.14 2.57 -10.18
CA ASP A 174 23.14 2.03 -8.82
C ASP A 174 21.70 1.68 -8.38
N VAL A 175 20.72 2.54 -8.68
CA VAL A 175 19.30 2.23 -8.44
C VAL A 175 18.87 0.97 -9.21
N LYS A 176 19.32 0.79 -10.46
CA LYS A 176 19.08 -0.44 -11.24
C LYS A 176 19.79 -1.67 -10.68
N LYS A 177 20.99 -1.56 -10.12
CA LYS A 177 21.66 -2.71 -9.45
C LYS A 177 20.93 -3.13 -8.17
N LEU A 178 20.50 -2.17 -7.35
CA LEU A 178 19.72 -2.41 -6.14
C LEU A 178 18.42 -3.17 -6.46
N VAL A 179 17.64 -2.66 -7.41
CA VAL A 179 16.36 -3.26 -7.81
C VAL A 179 16.55 -4.55 -8.61
N ALA A 180 17.55 -4.61 -9.48
CA ALA A 180 17.80 -5.68 -10.45
C ALA A 180 16.59 -5.91 -11.38
N ASN A 181 15.96 -7.09 -11.34
CA ASN A 181 14.82 -7.45 -12.18
C ASN A 181 13.46 -7.25 -11.49
N GLU A 182 13.44 -6.70 -10.28
CA GLU A 182 12.22 -6.43 -9.52
C GLU A 182 11.56 -5.12 -9.99
N THR A 183 10.32 -4.89 -9.59
CA THR A 183 9.63 -3.61 -9.77
C THR A 183 9.11 -3.14 -8.42
N MET A 184 9.20 -1.84 -8.15
CA MET A 184 8.86 -1.27 -6.84
C MET A 184 7.37 -0.91 -6.74
N ASP A 185 6.72 -1.33 -5.65
CA ASP A 185 5.28 -1.18 -5.40
C ASP A 185 4.92 0.05 -4.58
N LEU A 186 5.83 0.47 -3.69
CA LEU A 186 5.70 1.60 -2.79
C LEU A 186 7.08 2.24 -2.59
N MET A 187 7.16 3.56 -2.51
CA MET A 187 8.34 4.27 -2.01
C MET A 187 8.03 4.91 -0.65
N VAL A 188 8.89 4.71 0.35
CA VAL A 188 8.87 5.47 1.60
C VAL A 188 10.28 5.95 1.86
N THR A 189 10.50 7.27 1.87
CA THR A 189 11.87 7.79 1.88
C THR A 189 12.01 9.17 2.53
N ASP A 190 13.21 9.44 3.04
CA ASP A 190 13.56 10.59 3.90
C ASP A 190 14.84 11.30 3.42
N PRO A 191 14.80 11.98 2.26
CA PRO A 191 15.96 12.66 1.67
C PRO A 191 16.53 13.78 2.56
N PRO A 192 17.79 14.23 2.33
CA PRO A 192 18.33 15.44 2.91
C PRO A 192 17.40 16.65 2.69
N TYR A 193 17.31 17.53 3.69
CA TYR A 193 16.36 18.65 3.72
C TYR A 193 16.98 20.00 3.29
N ASN A 194 18.29 20.02 3.01
CA ASN A 194 19.09 21.20 2.70
C ASN A 194 19.17 22.24 3.84
N VAL A 195 19.01 21.81 5.09
CA VAL A 195 18.93 22.70 6.27
C VAL A 195 20.29 22.93 6.96
N ASN A 196 21.37 22.40 6.39
CA ASN A 196 22.74 22.42 6.92
C ASN A 196 22.81 21.91 8.36
N TYR A 197 22.23 20.73 8.59
CA TYR A 197 22.17 20.12 9.91
C TYR A 197 23.55 19.74 10.46
N GLU A 198 23.80 20.08 11.73
CA GLU A 198 24.99 19.72 12.50
C GLU A 198 24.55 19.15 13.86
N ALA A 199 24.97 17.92 14.16
CA ALA A 199 24.68 17.22 15.40
C ALA A 199 25.51 17.75 16.58
N THR A 200 25.11 17.44 17.82
CA THR A 200 25.82 17.82 19.06
C THR A 200 27.25 17.29 19.14
N ASN A 201 27.58 16.22 18.41
CA ASN A 201 28.93 15.65 18.28
C ASN A 201 29.72 16.18 17.06
N GLY A 202 29.18 17.15 16.32
CA GLY A 202 29.81 17.75 15.14
C GLY A 202 29.56 17.02 13.81
N ASN A 203 28.86 15.88 13.83
CA ASN A 203 28.52 15.16 12.60
C ASN A 203 27.51 15.94 11.75
N LYS A 204 27.70 15.92 10.43
CA LYS A 204 26.83 16.59 9.45
C LYS A 204 26.18 15.58 8.51
N ILE A 205 24.96 15.88 8.08
CA ILE A 205 24.29 15.09 7.05
C ILE A 205 24.96 15.40 5.70
N LYS A 206 25.41 14.37 4.98
CA LYS A 206 25.97 14.54 3.63
C LYS A 206 24.88 15.07 2.70
N ASN A 207 25.26 15.93 1.76
CA ASN A 207 24.35 16.54 0.78
C ASN A 207 23.25 17.47 1.35
N ASP A 208 23.32 17.85 2.63
CA ASP A 208 22.33 18.72 3.30
C ASP A 208 22.68 20.23 3.28
N ASN A 209 23.62 20.66 2.44
CA ASN A 209 23.98 22.08 2.26
C ASN A 209 24.47 22.36 0.82
N MET A 210 23.51 22.63 -0.05
CA MET A 210 23.65 22.91 -1.47
C MET A 210 23.02 24.26 -1.84
N SER A 211 23.46 24.84 -2.97
CA SER A 211 22.69 25.91 -3.61
C SER A 211 21.33 25.38 -4.08
N SER A 212 20.30 26.24 -4.10
CA SER A 212 18.93 25.84 -4.46
C SER A 212 18.82 25.19 -5.85
N GLU A 213 19.68 25.58 -6.80
CA GLU A 213 19.75 24.97 -8.13
C GLU A 213 20.33 23.55 -8.10
N ASN A 214 21.38 23.32 -7.31
CA ASN A 214 21.98 22.00 -7.15
C ASN A 214 21.08 21.08 -6.33
N PHE A 215 20.41 21.60 -5.29
CA PHE A 215 19.44 20.84 -4.51
C PHE A 215 18.24 20.42 -5.37
N TYR A 216 17.70 21.33 -6.20
CA TYR A 216 16.62 20.99 -7.14
C TYR A 216 17.04 19.88 -8.12
N ARG A 217 18.26 19.94 -8.68
CA ARG A 217 18.80 18.87 -9.54
C ARG A 217 18.92 17.54 -8.79
N PHE A 218 19.50 17.54 -7.60
CA PHE A 218 19.63 16.36 -6.75
C PHE A 218 18.26 15.69 -6.49
N LEU A 219 17.23 16.47 -6.15
CA LEU A 219 15.86 15.97 -5.99
C LEU A 219 15.32 15.38 -7.30
N LEU A 220 15.46 16.11 -8.41
CA LEU A 220 14.97 15.72 -9.72
C LEU A 220 15.63 14.43 -10.25
N ASP A 221 16.92 14.25 -10.02
CA ASP A 221 17.68 13.09 -10.49
C ASP A 221 17.26 11.82 -9.73
N PHE A 222 17.15 11.86 -8.38
CA PHE A 222 16.66 10.69 -7.65
C PHE A 222 15.17 10.41 -7.91
N TYR A 223 14.33 11.43 -8.10
CA TYR A 223 12.93 11.23 -8.48
C TYR A 223 12.81 10.57 -9.85
N LYS A 224 13.61 10.95 -10.85
CA LYS A 224 13.63 10.28 -12.16
C LYS A 224 14.06 8.81 -12.02
N ASN A 225 15.04 8.53 -11.18
CA ASN A 225 15.50 7.16 -10.93
C ASN A 225 14.43 6.31 -10.21
N SER A 226 13.72 6.86 -9.21
CA SER A 226 12.63 6.15 -8.55
C SER A 226 11.43 5.96 -9.47
N PHE A 227 11.09 6.98 -10.29
CA PHE A 227 10.03 6.88 -11.30
C PHE A 227 10.29 5.76 -12.30
N GLU A 228 11.53 5.55 -12.76
CA GLU A 228 11.88 4.46 -13.68
C GLU A 228 11.56 3.07 -13.09
N VAL A 229 11.94 2.83 -11.82
CA VAL A 229 11.82 1.50 -11.19
C VAL A 229 10.47 1.22 -10.49
N MET A 230 9.63 2.23 -10.31
CA MET A 230 8.29 2.08 -9.73
C MET A 230 7.26 1.68 -10.79
N ARG A 231 6.36 0.75 -10.47
CA ARG A 231 5.24 0.42 -11.38
C ARG A 231 4.21 1.54 -11.45
N ALA A 232 3.38 1.54 -12.50
CA ALA A 232 2.17 2.35 -12.51
C ALA A 232 1.26 2.00 -11.32
N GLY A 233 0.65 3.01 -10.71
CA GLY A 233 -0.13 2.87 -9.48
C GLY A 233 0.70 2.58 -8.22
N ALA A 234 2.03 2.64 -8.27
CA ALA A 234 2.86 2.59 -7.07
C ALA A 234 2.72 3.91 -6.30
N ALA A 235 2.37 3.83 -5.02
CA ALA A 235 2.24 4.99 -4.14
C ALA A 235 3.62 5.43 -3.61
N TYR A 236 3.70 6.65 -3.07
CA TYR A 236 4.89 7.14 -2.39
C TYR A 236 4.58 7.97 -1.15
N TYR A 237 5.56 8.01 -0.25
CA TYR A 237 5.64 8.88 0.91
C TYR A 237 7.04 9.50 0.97
N ILE A 238 7.13 10.82 0.85
CA ILE A 238 8.42 11.56 0.86
C ILE A 238 8.36 12.60 1.98
N PHE A 239 9.17 12.41 3.01
CA PHE A 239 9.34 13.42 4.06
C PHE A 239 10.22 14.57 3.57
N HIS A 240 9.96 15.80 4.02
CA HIS A 240 10.72 16.98 3.62
C HIS A 240 10.67 18.10 4.65
N ALA A 241 11.54 19.10 4.52
CA ALA A 241 11.39 20.38 5.21
C ALA A 241 10.42 21.32 4.46
N ASP A 242 9.51 21.95 5.20
CA ASP A 242 8.56 22.94 4.66
C ASP A 242 9.27 24.13 3.99
N SER A 243 10.42 24.56 4.53
CA SER A 243 11.26 25.62 3.96
C SER A 243 11.71 25.36 2.53
N GLU A 244 11.83 24.10 2.11
CA GLU A 244 12.22 23.69 0.76
C GLU A 244 11.04 23.11 -0.04
N THR A 245 9.79 23.26 0.42
CA THR A 245 8.61 22.63 -0.21
C THR A 245 8.46 22.95 -1.70
N LYS A 246 8.92 24.14 -2.14
CA LYS A 246 8.96 24.51 -3.56
C LYS A 246 9.88 23.60 -4.39
N ALA A 247 11.07 23.28 -3.89
CA ALA A 247 12.02 22.42 -4.59
C ALA A 247 11.51 20.97 -4.60
N PHE A 248 11.06 20.49 -3.45
CA PHE A 248 10.48 19.15 -3.27
C PHE A 248 9.28 18.88 -4.18
N ARG A 249 8.32 19.81 -4.24
CA ARG A 249 7.13 19.67 -5.09
C ARG A 249 7.44 19.83 -6.57
N GLY A 250 8.21 20.86 -6.94
CA GLY A 250 8.51 21.17 -8.34
C GLY A 250 9.24 20.02 -9.05
N ALA A 251 10.29 19.47 -8.42
CA ALA A 251 11.04 18.36 -9.00
C ALA A 251 10.21 17.06 -9.11
N LEU A 252 9.29 16.84 -8.17
CA LEU A 252 8.41 15.67 -8.14
C LEU A 252 7.32 15.76 -9.22
N GLU A 253 6.71 16.94 -9.39
CA GLU A 253 5.76 17.25 -10.47
C GLU A 253 6.42 17.20 -11.85
N GLU A 254 7.64 17.76 -12.01
CA GLU A 254 8.42 17.71 -13.26
C GLU A 254 8.75 16.27 -13.70
N THR A 255 8.94 15.37 -12.73
CA THR A 255 9.17 13.94 -12.97
C THR A 255 7.90 13.22 -13.47
N GLY A 256 6.71 13.77 -13.25
CA GLY A 256 5.43 13.17 -13.63
C GLY A 256 4.77 12.31 -12.54
N PHE A 257 5.21 12.43 -11.28
CA PHE A 257 4.48 11.88 -10.15
C PHE A 257 3.25 12.73 -9.83
N LYS A 258 2.14 12.08 -9.46
CA LYS A 258 0.95 12.78 -8.97
C LYS A 258 1.02 12.99 -7.47
N ILE A 259 1.17 14.25 -7.06
CA ILE A 259 0.94 14.66 -5.68
C ILE A 259 -0.57 14.63 -5.41
N SER A 260 -0.99 13.85 -4.41
CA SER A 260 -2.39 13.77 -3.98
C SER A 260 -2.65 14.60 -2.74
N GLN A 261 -1.80 14.46 -1.71
CA GLN A 261 -1.97 15.10 -0.42
C GLN A 261 -0.61 15.44 0.20
N CYS A 262 -0.64 16.26 1.26
CA CYS A 262 0.49 16.47 2.15
C CYS A 262 0.05 16.08 3.56
N LEU A 263 0.68 15.05 4.10
CA LEU A 263 0.45 14.57 5.46
C LEU A 263 1.36 15.36 6.40
N ILE A 264 0.94 15.58 7.65
CA ILE A 264 1.70 16.33 8.66
C ILE A 264 1.98 15.39 9.83
N TRP A 265 3.24 14.96 9.98
CA TRP A 265 3.65 14.21 11.17
C TRP A 265 3.92 15.18 12.32
N VAL A 266 3.10 15.12 13.38
CA VAL A 266 3.27 15.96 14.57
C VAL A 266 4.18 15.25 15.59
N LYS A 267 5.23 15.95 16.00
CA LYS A 267 6.20 15.50 16.99
C LYS A 267 5.68 15.76 18.40
N ASN A 268 5.99 14.86 19.34
CA ASN A 268 5.61 15.02 20.75
C ASN A 268 6.13 16.34 21.38
N GLN A 269 7.26 16.86 20.87
CA GLN A 269 7.88 18.12 21.30
C GLN A 269 8.43 18.86 20.07
N PHE A 270 8.49 20.19 20.15
CA PHE A 270 9.11 21.00 19.11
C PHE A 270 10.64 20.99 19.24
N VAL A 271 11.33 21.15 18.12
CA VAL A 271 12.78 21.34 18.12
C VAL A 271 13.08 22.80 18.43
N LEU A 272 13.78 23.06 19.54
CA LEU A 272 14.24 24.41 19.88
C LEU A 272 15.23 24.93 18.83
N SER A 273 14.96 26.12 18.33
CA SER A 273 15.73 26.83 17.32
C SER A 273 15.93 28.30 17.70
N ARG A 274 16.60 29.08 16.84
CA ARG A 274 16.72 30.54 16.97
C ARG A 274 15.67 31.30 16.13
N GLN A 275 14.64 30.61 15.62
CA GLN A 275 13.54 31.19 14.85
C GLN A 275 12.42 31.67 15.78
N ASP A 276 11.56 32.57 15.29
CA ASP A 276 10.41 33.11 16.04
C ASP A 276 9.40 32.01 16.46
N TYR A 277 9.31 30.93 15.68
CA TYR A 277 8.50 29.75 15.95
C TYR A 277 9.35 28.48 15.85
N ASN A 278 9.03 27.48 16.67
CA ASN A 278 9.77 26.22 16.72
C ASN A 278 9.00 25.08 16.05
N TRP A 279 9.68 24.31 15.20
CA TRP A 279 9.07 23.24 14.40
C TRP A 279 8.63 22.06 15.28
N ARG A 280 7.32 21.82 15.35
CA ARG A 280 6.68 20.65 15.99
C ARG A 280 6.16 19.62 15.00
N HIS A 281 6.44 19.77 13.71
CA HIS A 281 5.94 18.85 12.70
C HIS A 281 6.95 18.67 11.56
N GLU A 282 6.75 17.62 10.77
CA GLU A 282 7.39 17.41 9.47
C GLU A 282 6.33 17.07 8.41
N PRO A 283 6.29 17.78 7.27
CA PRO A 283 5.40 17.45 6.18
C PRO A 283 5.91 16.25 5.34
N CYS A 284 4.98 15.41 4.90
CA CYS A 284 5.22 14.22 4.09
C CYS A 284 4.32 14.27 2.85
N LEU A 285 4.91 14.31 1.65
CA LEU A 285 4.17 14.29 0.39
C LEU A 285 3.66 12.88 0.12
N TYR A 286 2.35 12.75 -0.09
CA TYR A 286 1.67 11.49 -0.47
C TYR A 286 1.11 11.59 -1.88
N GLY A 287 1.28 10.52 -2.65
CA GLY A 287 0.85 10.46 -4.05
C GLY A 287 1.14 9.11 -4.68
N TRP A 288 1.08 9.05 -6.02
CA TRP A 288 1.41 7.84 -6.78
C TRP A 288 1.91 8.14 -8.19
N LYS A 289 2.56 7.15 -8.82
CA LYS A 289 2.85 7.14 -10.26
C LYS A 289 1.57 6.84 -11.03
N GLU A 290 1.15 7.73 -11.94
CA GLU A 290 -0.08 7.52 -12.73
C GLU A 290 0.06 6.38 -13.76
N GLY A 291 -1.05 6.06 -14.45
CA GLY A 291 -1.12 4.98 -15.45
C GLY A 291 -1.83 3.70 -14.97
N ALA A 292 -2.06 3.54 -13.67
CA ALA A 292 -2.90 2.49 -13.09
C ALA A 292 -3.56 2.97 -11.78
N ALA A 293 -4.53 2.21 -11.27
CA ALA A 293 -5.08 2.45 -9.95
C ALA A 293 -4.00 2.22 -8.86
N HIS A 294 -3.96 3.09 -7.85
CA HIS A 294 -3.10 2.87 -6.69
C HIS A 294 -3.81 1.95 -5.67
N TYR A 295 -3.01 1.24 -4.88
CA TYR A 295 -3.53 0.43 -3.77
C TYR A 295 -3.49 1.22 -2.46
N PHE A 296 -4.55 1.06 -1.68
CA PHE A 296 -4.58 1.40 -0.26
C PHE A 296 -5.56 0.49 0.47
N ILE A 297 -5.45 0.37 1.80
CA ILE A 297 -6.28 -0.52 2.63
C ILE A 297 -7.77 -0.15 2.71
N LYS A 298 -8.22 0.91 2.03
CA LYS A 298 -9.62 1.40 2.04
C LYS A 298 -10.16 1.81 3.41
N ASP A 299 -9.26 2.14 4.33
CA ASP A 299 -9.60 2.90 5.52
C ASP A 299 -9.77 4.38 5.14
N PHE A 300 -11.03 4.79 4.96
CA PHE A 300 -11.42 6.17 4.68
C PHE A 300 -11.51 7.05 5.94
N THR A 301 -11.10 6.55 7.11
CA THR A 301 -11.16 7.29 8.38
C THR A 301 -9.86 8.01 8.75
N GLN A 302 -8.76 7.76 8.02
CA GLN A 302 -7.47 8.38 8.28
C GLN A 302 -7.42 9.87 7.92
N ASP A 303 -6.94 10.68 8.86
CA ASP A 303 -6.65 12.10 8.63
C ASP A 303 -5.23 12.31 8.08
N THR A 304 -5.07 13.44 7.39
CA THR A 304 -3.82 14.03 6.93
C THR A 304 -2.86 14.40 8.07
N VAL A 305 -3.35 14.67 9.28
CA VAL A 305 -2.50 14.91 10.46
C VAL A 305 -2.16 13.57 11.12
N ILE A 306 -0.89 13.17 11.02
CA ILE A 306 -0.35 11.99 11.69
C ILE A 306 0.13 12.41 13.08
N GLU A 307 -0.79 12.43 14.02
CA GLU A 307 -0.48 12.50 15.46
C GLU A 307 -0.38 11.09 16.02
N LYS A 308 0.51 10.87 17.00
CA LYS A 308 0.50 9.61 17.76
C LYS A 308 -0.75 9.60 18.64
N ASP A 309 -1.63 8.66 18.35
CA ASP A 309 -2.93 8.55 19.00
C ASP A 309 -2.80 8.51 20.53
N LEU A 310 -3.44 9.45 21.23
CA LEU A 310 -3.41 9.51 22.70
C LEU A 310 -4.14 8.33 23.36
N LYS A 311 -4.76 7.44 22.56
CA LYS A 311 -5.55 6.25 22.95
C LYS A 311 -4.83 5.23 23.84
N ALA A 312 -3.54 5.40 24.14
CA ALA A 312 -2.86 4.69 25.23
C ALA A 312 -3.40 5.04 26.66
N ILE A 313 -4.47 5.85 26.76
CA ILE A 313 -5.19 6.20 28.01
C ILE A 313 -5.37 5.00 28.95
N GLU A 314 -5.73 3.83 28.44
CA GLU A 314 -6.04 2.64 29.24
C GLU A 314 -4.83 2.07 30.02
N ASN A 315 -3.61 2.37 29.57
CA ASN A 315 -2.37 1.89 30.19
C ASN A 315 -1.76 2.89 31.20
N TYR A 316 -2.29 4.10 31.30
CA TYR A 316 -1.82 5.09 32.26
C TYR A 316 -2.47 4.87 33.63
N SER A 317 -1.66 4.92 34.70
CA SER A 317 -2.19 4.90 36.06
C SER A 317 -3.12 6.10 36.30
N LYS A 318 -4.03 5.98 37.27
CA LYS A 318 -4.90 7.08 37.69
C LYS A 318 -4.14 8.38 38.00
N LYS A 319 -2.87 8.28 38.42
CA LYS A 319 -1.99 9.45 38.69
C LYS A 319 -1.52 10.13 37.40
N GLU A 320 -1.18 9.35 36.38
CA GLU A 320 -0.77 9.83 35.06
C GLU A 320 -1.97 10.38 34.28
N LEU A 321 -3.12 9.70 34.33
CA LEU A 321 -4.38 10.20 33.77
C LEU A 321 -4.79 11.55 34.39
N ILE A 322 -4.67 11.69 35.71
CA ILE A 322 -4.91 12.98 36.39
C ILE A 322 -3.87 14.03 35.97
N ASN A 323 -2.64 13.66 35.62
CA ASN A 323 -1.66 14.58 35.08
C ASN A 323 -2.03 15.05 33.66
N ILE A 324 -2.42 14.11 32.77
CA ILE A 324 -2.88 14.41 31.40
C ILE A 324 -4.13 15.30 31.44
N LEU A 325 -5.12 14.98 32.28
CA LEU A 325 -6.32 15.82 32.47
C LEU A 325 -5.97 17.21 33.03
N LYS A 326 -5.01 17.31 33.97
CA LYS A 326 -4.52 18.62 34.46
C LYS A 326 -3.74 19.40 33.42
N GLN A 327 -3.14 18.74 32.43
CA GLN A 327 -2.43 19.36 31.32
C GLN A 327 -3.44 19.90 30.29
N ILE A 328 -4.45 19.10 29.92
CA ILE A 328 -5.56 19.49 29.04
C ILE A 328 -6.39 20.64 29.65
N LEU A 329 -6.66 20.61 30.96
CA LEU A 329 -7.50 21.59 31.66
C LEU A 329 -6.76 22.86 32.14
N ARG A 330 -5.48 23.06 31.78
CA ARG A 330 -4.69 24.23 32.25
C ARG A 330 -4.30 25.25 31.20
N GLU A 331 -4.59 25.03 29.93
CA GLU A 331 -4.22 25.97 28.87
C GLU A 331 -5.45 26.46 28.09
N GLN A 332 -5.97 27.64 28.48
CA GLN A 332 -6.41 28.61 27.48
C GLN A 332 -5.20 29.45 27.09
N GLU A 333 -4.82 29.32 25.82
CA GLU A 333 -3.93 30.18 25.01
C GLU A 333 -2.47 30.42 25.48
N SER A 334 -1.54 29.95 24.64
CA SER A 334 -0.16 30.42 24.43
C SER A 334 0.91 30.21 25.53
N ILE A 335 1.70 29.11 25.40
CA ILE A 335 3.13 28.88 25.81
C ILE A 335 3.41 28.29 27.23
N ILE A 336 4.30 27.32 27.52
CA ILE A 336 5.14 26.22 26.90
C ILE A 336 5.75 25.41 28.11
N ARG A 337 6.02 24.07 28.06
CA ARG A 337 7.26 23.39 28.63
C ARG A 337 7.31 21.82 28.73
N GLU A 338 8.50 21.26 28.40
CA GLU A 338 9.23 20.07 28.96
C GLU A 338 8.67 18.61 28.87
N ASN A 339 9.45 17.51 28.86
CA ASN A 339 10.92 17.26 28.93
C ASN A 339 11.36 16.08 27.99
N LYS A 340 12.63 16.04 27.58
CA LYS A 340 13.20 15.04 26.62
C LYS A 340 13.63 13.73 27.31
N PRO A 341 13.44 12.53 26.71
CA PRO A 341 14.18 11.31 27.09
C PRO A 341 15.69 11.48 26.82
N LEU A 342 16.53 10.67 27.48
CA LEU A 342 17.99 10.77 27.35
C LEU A 342 18.45 10.56 25.91
N VAL A 343 19.50 11.30 25.55
CA VAL A 343 20.14 11.30 24.23
C VAL A 343 20.69 9.92 23.91
N ASN A 344 20.56 9.49 22.65
CA ASN A 344 21.55 8.63 22.03
C ASN A 344 22.13 9.41 20.83
N ASP A 345 23.42 9.76 20.85
CA ASP A 345 24.07 10.73 19.94
C ASP A 345 24.34 10.17 18.53
N VAL A 346 23.54 9.19 18.10
CA VAL A 346 23.90 8.22 17.04
C VAL A 346 23.34 8.58 15.65
N HIS A 347 22.12 9.13 15.57
CA HIS A 347 21.54 9.59 14.30
C HIS A 347 20.54 10.74 14.52
N PRO A 348 20.66 11.89 13.83
CA PRO A 348 19.90 13.09 14.17
C PRO A 348 18.43 13.11 13.70
N THR A 349 18.10 12.41 12.61
CA THR A 349 16.81 12.53 11.90
C THR A 349 16.02 11.20 11.81
N MET A 350 16.12 10.29 12.80
CA MET A 350 15.39 9.01 12.73
C MET A 350 13.86 9.21 12.69
N LYS A 351 13.21 8.64 11.68
CA LYS A 351 11.76 8.38 11.66
C LYS A 351 11.42 7.14 12.51
N PRO A 352 10.40 7.19 13.40
CA PRO A 352 9.97 6.02 14.19
C PRO A 352 9.52 4.86 13.31
N ILE A 353 9.81 3.62 13.71
CA ILE A 353 9.44 2.42 12.94
C ILE A 353 7.91 2.32 12.82
N ARG A 354 7.16 2.69 13.86
CA ARG A 354 5.68 2.70 13.83
C ARG A 354 5.11 3.66 12.79
N LEU A 355 5.70 4.84 12.66
CA LEU A 355 5.29 5.81 11.64
C LEU A 355 5.47 5.21 10.24
N ILE A 356 6.64 4.65 9.96
CA ILE A 356 6.94 4.04 8.65
C ILE A 356 6.06 2.79 8.42
N ALA A 357 5.83 1.97 9.45
CA ALA A 357 4.95 0.81 9.37
C ALA A 357 3.50 1.18 9.02
N ARG A 358 2.95 2.25 9.59
CA ARG A 358 1.61 2.75 9.22
C ARG A 358 1.53 3.12 7.74
N LEU A 359 2.55 3.79 7.19
CA LEU A 359 2.60 4.18 5.77
C LEU A 359 2.76 2.95 4.85
N ILE A 360 3.68 2.04 5.18
CA ILE A 360 3.87 0.78 4.44
C ILE A 360 2.59 -0.03 4.44
N HIS A 361 1.96 -0.21 5.59
CA HIS A 361 0.73 -0.99 5.72
C HIS A 361 -0.43 -0.37 4.93
N ASN A 362 -0.61 0.95 5.00
CA ASN A 362 -1.67 1.65 4.29
C ASN A 362 -1.63 1.43 2.77
N SER A 363 -0.45 1.40 2.15
CA SER A 363 -0.29 1.41 0.69
C SER A 363 0.49 0.23 0.11
N SER A 364 0.62 -0.89 0.84
CA SER A 364 1.18 -2.14 0.29
C SER A 364 0.48 -3.41 0.76
N LYS A 365 0.55 -4.48 -0.04
CA LYS A 365 0.20 -5.85 0.38
C LYS A 365 1.44 -6.57 0.96
N LYS A 366 1.24 -7.76 1.54
CA LYS A 366 2.33 -8.68 1.92
C LYS A 366 3.18 -9.03 0.67
N ASP A 367 4.46 -9.32 0.87
CA ASP A 367 5.48 -9.64 -0.14
C ASP A 367 5.80 -8.57 -1.21
N TRP A 368 5.16 -7.40 -1.15
CA TRP A 368 5.43 -6.25 -2.02
C TRP A 368 6.80 -5.60 -1.76
N ASN A 369 7.32 -4.98 -2.82
CA ASN A 369 8.63 -4.36 -2.86
C ASN A 369 8.57 -2.89 -2.46
N ILE A 370 9.29 -2.52 -1.40
CA ILE A 370 9.32 -1.17 -0.79
C ILE A 370 10.66 -0.52 -1.07
N LEU A 371 10.65 0.60 -1.80
CA LEU A 371 11.84 1.38 -2.13
C LEU A 371 12.10 2.45 -1.06
N ASP A 372 13.35 2.60 -0.65
CA ASP A 372 13.83 3.74 0.10
C ASP A 372 15.21 4.15 -0.43
N LEU A 373 15.32 5.33 -1.02
CA LEU A 373 16.57 5.79 -1.61
C LEU A 373 17.47 6.56 -0.61
N PHE A 374 17.05 6.67 0.66
CA PHE A 374 17.75 7.36 1.74
C PHE A 374 17.62 6.58 3.05
N GLY A 375 18.21 5.37 3.07
CA GLY A 375 18.00 4.37 4.11
C GLY A 375 18.38 4.82 5.53
N GLY A 376 19.41 5.66 5.69
CA GLY A 376 19.82 6.27 6.96
C GLY A 376 20.06 5.24 8.07
N SER A 377 19.18 5.23 9.07
CA SER A 377 19.23 4.25 10.17
C SER A 377 18.44 2.96 9.93
N GLY A 378 17.83 2.79 8.76
CA GLY A 378 17.17 1.54 8.33
C GLY A 378 15.73 1.35 8.82
N SER A 379 15.03 2.40 9.26
CA SER A 379 13.66 2.29 9.78
C SER A 379 12.69 1.64 8.78
N THR A 380 12.84 1.91 7.48
CA THR A 380 12.02 1.31 6.42
C THR A 380 12.25 -0.20 6.27
N LEU A 381 13.49 -0.66 6.43
CA LEU A 381 13.82 -2.10 6.41
C LEU A 381 13.21 -2.82 7.61
N ILE A 382 13.33 -2.25 8.81
CA ILE A 382 12.80 -2.84 10.04
C ILE A 382 11.27 -2.86 10.04
N ALA A 383 10.62 -1.82 9.51
CA ALA A 383 9.16 -1.79 9.33
C ALA A 383 8.68 -2.81 8.29
N ALA A 384 9.36 -2.91 7.14
CA ALA A 384 9.03 -3.88 6.10
C ALA A 384 9.21 -5.33 6.57
N GLU A 385 10.25 -5.64 7.35
CA GLU A 385 10.44 -6.98 7.91
C GLU A 385 9.27 -7.38 8.81
N GLN A 386 8.93 -6.53 9.80
CA GLN A 386 7.82 -6.79 10.74
C GLN A 386 6.47 -6.92 10.02
N LEU A 387 6.28 -6.21 8.91
CA LEU A 387 5.06 -6.26 8.10
C LEU A 387 5.06 -7.35 7.02
N ASN A 388 6.10 -8.18 6.88
CA ASN A 388 6.24 -9.15 5.79
C ASN A 388 6.20 -8.53 4.38
N ARG A 389 6.91 -7.42 4.18
CA ARG A 389 7.22 -6.80 2.88
C ARG A 389 8.71 -6.96 2.56
N LYS A 390 9.17 -6.58 1.35
CA LYS A 390 10.58 -6.65 0.95
C LYS A 390 11.15 -5.25 0.74
N ALA A 391 12.05 -4.79 1.60
CA ALA A 391 12.70 -3.48 1.44
C ALA A 391 13.93 -3.51 0.51
N PHE A 392 14.08 -2.44 -0.27
CA PHE A 392 15.19 -2.14 -1.17
C PHE A 392 15.73 -0.76 -0.81
N LEU A 393 16.85 -0.73 -0.08
CA LEU A 393 17.44 0.48 0.48
C LEU A 393 18.67 0.93 -0.31
N MET A 394 18.80 2.24 -0.55
CA MET A 394 20.07 2.88 -0.90
C MET A 394 20.57 3.68 0.30
N GLU A 395 21.86 3.57 0.64
CA GLU A 395 22.52 4.41 1.65
C GLU A 395 23.88 4.89 1.16
N TYR A 396 24.10 6.20 1.17
CA TYR A 396 25.31 6.79 0.60
C TYR A 396 26.52 6.74 1.55
N ASP A 397 26.33 6.74 2.87
CA ASP A 397 27.43 6.57 3.82
C ASP A 397 27.68 5.10 4.17
N PRO A 398 28.86 4.54 3.89
CA PRO A 398 29.16 3.17 4.27
C PRO A 398 29.11 2.93 5.80
N LYS A 399 29.32 3.98 6.63
CA LYS A 399 29.11 3.88 8.08
C LYS A 399 27.65 3.58 8.42
N TYR A 400 26.70 4.23 7.75
CA TYR A 400 25.28 4.00 7.98
C TYR A 400 24.78 2.72 7.33
N ALA A 401 25.36 2.29 6.20
CA ALA A 401 25.10 0.96 5.64
C ALA A 401 25.42 -0.15 6.68
N ASP A 402 26.58 -0.09 7.35
CA ASP A 402 26.92 -1.00 8.45
C ASP A 402 25.92 -0.93 9.62
N VAL A 403 25.43 0.27 9.98
CA VAL A 403 24.40 0.45 11.03
C VAL A 403 23.10 -0.25 10.65
N ILE A 404 22.65 -0.14 9.39
CA ILE A 404 21.44 -0.82 8.91
C ILE A 404 21.61 -2.35 9.01
N VAL A 405 22.75 -2.90 8.60
CA VAL A 405 23.04 -4.34 8.68
C VAL A 405 23.07 -4.81 10.15
N LYS A 406 23.73 -4.07 11.04
CA LYS A 406 23.76 -4.34 12.48
C LYS A 406 22.34 -4.28 13.12
N ARG A 407 21.50 -3.33 12.68
CA ARG A 407 20.10 -3.16 13.15
C ARG A 407 19.18 -4.25 12.62
N TYR A 408 19.40 -4.77 11.42
CA TYR A 408 18.73 -5.98 10.95
C TYR A 408 19.15 -7.20 11.78
N ARG A 409 20.45 -7.35 12.07
CA ARG A 409 20.96 -8.46 12.87
C ARG A 409 20.40 -8.49 14.29
N SER A 410 20.11 -7.34 14.92
CA SER A 410 19.54 -7.29 16.27
C SER A 410 18.11 -7.84 16.37
N LEU A 411 17.42 -8.10 15.24
CA LEU A 411 16.19 -8.91 15.19
C LEU A 411 16.43 -10.42 15.41
N GLY A 412 17.68 -10.87 15.58
CA GLY A 412 18.04 -12.29 15.63
C GLY A 412 18.19 -12.94 14.25
N LYS A 413 18.45 -12.12 13.22
CA LYS A 413 18.64 -12.55 11.83
C LYS A 413 20.10 -12.93 11.56
N SER A 414 20.30 -13.95 10.72
CA SER A 414 21.62 -14.51 10.36
C SER A 414 21.81 -14.73 8.86
N ASP A 415 20.76 -14.51 8.07
CA ASP A 415 20.73 -14.52 6.62
C ASP A 415 21.29 -13.20 6.06
N ILE A 416 22.57 -12.93 6.32
CA ILE A 416 23.28 -11.70 5.96
C ILE A 416 24.48 -12.03 5.07
N ILE A 417 24.45 -11.57 3.82
CA ILE A 417 25.50 -11.78 2.81
C ILE A 417 25.86 -10.44 2.18
N LEU A 418 27.14 -10.09 2.12
CA LEU A 418 27.63 -9.01 1.25
C LEU A 418 27.97 -9.57 -0.14
N GLN A 419 27.50 -8.91 -1.18
CA GLN A 419 27.98 -9.00 -2.55
C GLN A 419 28.91 -7.82 -2.87
N ARG A 420 30.16 -8.11 -3.25
CA ARG A 420 31.18 -7.13 -3.66
C ARG A 420 31.96 -7.70 -4.85
N GLU A 421 31.98 -6.97 -5.96
CA GLU A 421 32.71 -7.35 -7.20
C GLU A 421 32.43 -8.78 -7.69
N GLY A 422 31.20 -9.27 -7.53
CA GLY A 422 30.81 -10.63 -7.92
C GLY A 422 31.25 -11.75 -6.97
N LYS A 423 31.78 -11.41 -5.79
CA LYS A 423 32.05 -12.34 -4.68
C LYS A 423 31.02 -12.15 -3.57
N GLU A 424 30.72 -13.25 -2.88
CA GLU A 424 29.86 -13.28 -1.70
C GLU A 424 30.66 -13.52 -0.41
N TYR A 425 30.31 -12.77 0.63
CA TYR A 425 30.93 -12.81 1.95
C TYR A 425 29.84 -12.94 3.00
N LYS A 426 29.90 -13.92 3.89
CA LYS A 426 28.92 -14.02 4.99
C LYS A 426 29.31 -13.08 6.12
N TRP A 427 28.31 -12.59 6.85
CA TRP A 427 28.55 -11.70 7.99
C TRP A 427 29.48 -12.30 9.06
N GLU A 428 29.43 -13.62 9.28
CA GLU A 428 30.34 -14.32 10.19
C GLU A 428 31.80 -14.16 9.77
N ASP A 429 32.11 -14.37 8.49
CA ASP A 429 33.47 -14.30 7.94
C ASP A 429 34.02 -12.86 7.95
N ILE A 430 33.14 -11.88 7.74
CA ILE A 430 33.44 -10.44 7.73
C ILE A 430 33.85 -9.93 9.11
N LYS A 431 33.23 -10.46 10.18
CA LYS A 431 33.46 -9.97 11.55
C LYS A 431 34.90 -10.18 12.01
N ASP A 432 35.54 -11.27 11.57
CA ASP A 432 36.88 -11.63 12.03
C ASP A 432 37.98 -10.80 11.33
N GLU A 433 37.76 -10.33 10.09
CA GLU A 433 38.69 -9.39 9.43
C GLU A 433 38.81 -8.07 10.22
N LEU A 434 37.69 -7.51 10.70
CA LEU A 434 37.66 -6.28 11.52
C LEU A 434 38.43 -6.39 12.85
N ILE A 435 38.60 -7.61 13.37
CA ILE A 435 39.35 -7.91 14.60
C ILE A 435 40.84 -8.12 14.31
N SER A 436 41.20 -8.49 13.08
CA SER A 436 42.57 -8.88 12.70
C SER A 436 43.54 -7.72 12.42
N GLU A 437 43.03 -6.50 12.19
CA GLU A 437 43.82 -5.26 12.04
C GLU A 437 43.72 -4.36 13.30
N ALA A 438 44.06 -4.93 14.46
CA ALA A 438 44.04 -4.27 15.78
C ALA A 438 45.41 -4.34 16.48
#